data_AF-A0A7V6AKM4-F1
#
_entry.id   AF-A0A7V6AKM4-F1
#
_cell.length_a   1.000
_cell.length_b   1.000
_cell.length_c   1.000
_cell.angle_alpha   90.00
_cell.angle_beta   90.00
_cell.angle_gamma   90.00
#
_symmetry.space_group_name_H-M   'P 1'
#
loop_
_entity.id
_entity.type
_entity.pdbx_description
1 polymer ?
#
loop_
_entity_poly.entity_id
_entity_poly.type
_entity_poly.pdbx_seq_one_letter_code
_entity_poly.pdbx_strand_id
1 'polypeptide(L)'
;MKRKSIPVNTCRKGKRHNSFASPLKIAFSLLLVTFFSCHHEQTQSPDDKQPLKEIYTNGCRVRSGIAHGGIGTGTIELRKDGQFYNWTIFNNQPLSTGPLFLLRTNPKNPWDQSLLFFIVRYQEEGKKAKLKLLQLNNSLSEGAMESIDYYYPWMTAVEKIEYAARFPYTWLTFTDPDMPLKIDLEVVSPFIPHDVKNSSLPGIYFNFTVTSLTSKKVDVMII
;
A
#
# COMPACT_ATOMS: atom_id res chain seq x y z
N MET A 1 12.44 -28.51 8.20
CA MET A 1 11.18 -27.74 8.03
C MET A 1 11.34 -26.82 6.82
N LYS A 2 10.93 -27.26 5.62
CA LYS A 2 11.06 -26.46 4.39
C LYS A 2 9.94 -25.40 4.37
N ARG A 3 10.28 -24.11 4.53
CA ARG A 3 9.31 -23.02 4.33
C ARG A 3 8.83 -23.06 2.88
N LYS A 4 7.57 -23.42 2.64
CA LYS A 4 6.95 -23.28 1.32
C LYS A 4 6.96 -21.79 0.97
N SER A 5 7.52 -21.45 -0.19
CA SER A 5 7.53 -20.08 -0.71
C SER A 5 6.10 -19.61 -0.91
N ILE A 6 5.75 -18.48 -0.27
CA ILE A 6 4.47 -17.82 -0.49
C ILE A 6 4.46 -17.31 -1.94
N PRO A 7 3.44 -17.61 -2.76
CA PRO A 7 3.37 -17.10 -4.13
C PRO A 7 3.31 -15.58 -4.09
N VAL A 8 4.23 -14.94 -4.83
CA VAL A 8 4.33 -13.48 -4.90
C VAL A 8 3.73 -13.02 -6.23
N ASN A 9 2.70 -12.19 -6.16
CA ASN A 9 2.06 -11.63 -7.35
C ASN A 9 2.73 -10.31 -7.74
N THR A 10 3.28 -10.22 -8.94
CA THR A 10 3.79 -8.95 -9.48
C THR A 10 2.66 -8.16 -10.14
N CYS A 11 2.65 -6.85 -9.93
CA CYS A 11 1.64 -5.99 -10.54
C CYS A 11 1.74 -6.02 -12.08
N ARG A 12 0.59 -6.09 -12.75
CA ARG A 12 0.52 -5.92 -14.21
C ARG A 12 0.66 -4.44 -14.55
N LYS A 13 1.79 -4.05 -15.16
CA LYS A 13 1.95 -2.72 -15.77
C LYS A 13 0.82 -2.49 -16.78
N GLY A 14 0.11 -1.39 -16.66
CA GLY A 14 -1.04 -1.10 -17.52
C GLY A 14 -0.61 -0.97 -18.98
N LYS A 15 -1.00 -1.91 -19.83
CA LYS A 15 -0.98 -1.70 -21.29
C LYS A 15 -2.11 -0.70 -21.62
N ARG A 16 -1.82 0.32 -22.45
CA ARG A 16 -2.88 1.11 -23.10
C ARG A 16 -3.70 0.13 -23.94
N HIS A 17 -4.91 -0.18 -23.50
CA HIS A 17 -5.80 -1.07 -24.25
C HIS A 17 -6.37 -0.31 -25.45
N ASN A 18 -5.87 -0.62 -26.64
CA ASN A 18 -6.70 -0.54 -27.84
C ASN A 18 -7.67 -1.73 -27.78
N SER A 19 -8.96 -1.44 -27.74
CA SER A 19 -10.03 -2.43 -27.70
C SER A 19 -10.05 -3.22 -29.00
N PHE A 20 -9.78 -4.52 -28.94
CA PHE A 20 -10.18 -5.45 -29.97
C PHE A 20 -11.04 -6.52 -29.31
N ALA A 21 -12.31 -6.57 -29.72
CA ALA A 21 -13.29 -7.53 -29.25
C ALA A 21 -12.93 -8.94 -29.72
N SER A 22 -13.03 -9.93 -28.82
CA SER A 22 -12.97 -11.35 -29.17
C SER A 22 -14.36 -11.97 -29.13
N PRO A 23 -14.71 -12.87 -30.07
CA PRO A 23 -16.05 -13.42 -30.15
C PRO A 23 -16.31 -14.52 -29.11
N LEU A 24 -17.58 -14.57 -28.71
CA LEU A 24 -18.21 -15.51 -27.79
C LEU A 24 -18.12 -16.95 -28.32
N LYS A 25 -17.58 -17.89 -27.53
CA LYS A 25 -17.66 -19.33 -27.83
C LYS A 25 -18.67 -19.98 -26.88
N ILE A 26 -19.73 -20.53 -27.46
CA ILE A 26 -20.75 -21.35 -26.77
C ILE A 26 -20.23 -22.79 -26.73
N ALA A 27 -20.16 -23.38 -25.55
CA ALA A 27 -19.83 -24.80 -25.36
C ALA A 27 -21.02 -25.51 -24.72
N PHE A 28 -21.54 -26.53 -25.42
CA PHE A 28 -22.53 -27.49 -24.90
C PHE A 28 -21.84 -28.42 -23.89
N SER A 29 -22.34 -28.49 -22.66
CA SER A 29 -21.88 -29.46 -21.66
C SER A 29 -22.94 -30.53 -21.42
N LEU A 30 -22.59 -31.77 -21.74
CA LEU A 30 -23.35 -32.98 -21.47
C LEU A 30 -23.35 -33.25 -19.95
N LEU A 31 -24.52 -33.42 -19.34
CA LEU A 31 -24.65 -33.64 -17.90
C LEU A 31 -24.43 -35.13 -17.58
N LEU A 32 -23.24 -35.49 -17.11
CA LEU A 32 -22.94 -36.82 -16.56
C LEU A 32 -23.10 -36.75 -15.03
N VAL A 33 -24.15 -37.38 -14.50
CA VAL A 33 -24.39 -37.51 -13.06
C VAL A 33 -23.34 -38.46 -12.49
N THR A 34 -22.27 -37.91 -11.94
CA THR A 34 -21.26 -38.65 -11.18
C THR A 34 -21.64 -38.59 -9.70
N PHE A 35 -21.62 -39.75 -9.06
CA PHE A 35 -21.82 -39.90 -7.62
C PHE A 35 -20.82 -39.01 -6.88
N PHE A 36 -21.32 -37.96 -6.21
CA PHE A 36 -20.53 -37.14 -5.31
C PHE A 36 -20.12 -37.97 -4.10
N SER A 37 -18.92 -38.54 -4.16
CA SER A 37 -18.19 -38.90 -2.95
C SER A 37 -17.88 -37.59 -2.24
N CYS A 38 -18.38 -37.42 -1.02
CA CYS A 38 -18.19 -36.23 -0.20
C CYS A 38 -16.71 -36.15 0.19
N HIS A 39 -15.90 -35.54 -0.67
CA HIS A 39 -14.59 -35.06 -0.27
C HIS A 39 -14.84 -33.91 0.69
N HIS A 40 -14.62 -34.17 1.98
CA HIS A 40 -14.47 -33.14 2.98
C HIS A 40 -13.22 -32.33 2.62
N GLU A 41 -13.41 -31.30 1.80
CA GLU A 41 -12.40 -30.29 1.56
C GLU A 41 -12.24 -29.58 2.91
N GLN A 42 -11.11 -29.81 3.57
CA GLN A 42 -10.75 -29.12 4.81
C GLN A 42 -10.64 -27.63 4.46
N THR A 43 -11.70 -26.88 4.71
CA THR A 43 -11.71 -25.43 4.62
C THR A 43 -10.80 -24.92 5.73
N GLN A 44 -9.56 -24.55 5.36
CA GLN A 44 -8.66 -23.83 6.26
C GLN A 44 -9.42 -22.65 6.87
N SER A 45 -9.30 -22.49 8.19
CA SER A 45 -9.92 -21.36 8.88
C SER A 45 -9.47 -20.06 8.21
N PRO A 46 -10.32 -19.03 8.11
CA PRO A 46 -9.92 -17.74 7.51
C PRO A 46 -8.66 -17.15 8.17
N ASP A 47 -8.41 -17.47 9.44
CA ASP A 47 -7.26 -16.98 10.22
C ASP A 47 -5.92 -17.62 9.82
N ASP A 48 -5.92 -18.84 9.27
CA ASP A 48 -4.70 -19.55 8.88
C ASP A 48 -4.11 -19.10 7.53
N LYS A 49 -4.87 -18.31 6.76
CA LYS A 49 -4.43 -17.83 5.45
C LYS A 49 -3.46 -16.66 5.62
N GLN A 50 -2.23 -16.90 5.20
CA GLN A 50 -1.21 -15.84 5.10
C GLN A 50 -1.69 -14.74 4.14
N PRO A 51 -1.43 -13.47 4.47
CA PRO A 51 -1.78 -12.37 3.57
C PRO A 51 -1.02 -12.54 2.25
N LEU A 52 -1.71 -12.27 1.15
CA LEU A 52 -1.11 -12.32 -0.17
C LEU A 52 -0.01 -11.26 -0.27
N LYS A 53 1.18 -11.69 -0.70
CA LYS A 53 2.29 -10.78 -0.96
C LYS A 53 2.28 -10.35 -2.42
N GLU A 54 2.37 -9.05 -2.63
CA GLU A 54 2.36 -8.45 -3.95
C GLU A 54 3.56 -7.52 -4.12
N ILE A 55 4.17 -7.50 -5.31
CA ILE A 55 5.29 -6.60 -5.63
C ILE A 55 4.82 -5.48 -6.55
N TYR A 56 5.16 -4.25 -6.17
CA TYR A 56 4.90 -3.02 -6.90
C TYR A 56 6.21 -2.30 -7.22
N THR A 57 6.28 -1.73 -8.43
CA THR A 57 7.38 -0.90 -8.92
C THR A 57 6.81 0.32 -9.65
N ASN A 58 7.65 1.29 -10.01
CA ASN A 58 7.21 2.46 -10.79
C ASN A 58 6.41 2.05 -12.06
N GLY A 59 5.33 2.78 -12.33
CA GLY A 59 4.38 2.53 -13.43
C GLY A 59 3.31 1.47 -13.13
N CYS A 60 3.31 0.87 -11.94
CA CYS A 60 2.23 0.01 -11.48
C CYS A 60 1.02 0.85 -11.07
N ARG A 61 -0.17 0.53 -11.62
CA ARG A 61 -1.39 1.27 -11.26
C ARG A 61 -1.96 0.72 -9.95
N VAL A 62 -1.92 1.54 -8.90
CA VAL A 62 -2.57 1.24 -7.62
C VAL A 62 -3.92 1.95 -7.57
N ARG A 63 -4.96 1.26 -7.07
CA ARG A 63 -6.33 1.79 -7.02
C ARG A 63 -6.90 1.86 -5.61
N SER A 64 -6.42 1.01 -4.71
CA SER A 64 -6.90 0.93 -3.35
C SER A 64 -5.85 0.33 -2.42
N GLY A 65 -6.10 0.49 -1.12
CA GLY A 65 -5.30 0.03 -0.01
C GLY A 65 -6.18 -0.29 1.20
N ILE A 66 -5.56 -0.42 2.37
CA ILE A 66 -6.29 -0.56 3.64
C ILE A 66 -6.46 0.80 4.28
N ALA A 67 -7.69 1.07 4.71
CA ALA A 67 -8.01 2.22 5.54
C ALA A 67 -7.58 1.95 6.99
N HIS A 68 -6.79 2.84 7.55
CA HIS A 68 -6.31 2.75 8.92
C HIS A 68 -6.90 3.87 9.79
N GLY A 69 -7.42 3.50 10.96
CA GLY A 69 -7.96 4.40 11.97
C GLY A 69 -8.83 3.66 12.97
N GLY A 70 -9.22 4.34 14.05
CA GLY A 70 -10.15 3.80 15.05
C GLY A 70 -11.60 3.83 14.58
N ILE A 71 -12.44 3.05 15.25
CA ILE A 71 -13.89 3.02 15.02
C ILE A 71 -14.48 4.39 15.36
N GLY A 72 -15.06 5.04 14.34
CA GLY A 72 -15.74 6.34 14.48
C GLY A 72 -14.83 7.56 14.44
N THR A 73 -13.52 7.40 14.21
CA THR A 73 -12.54 8.51 14.25
C THR A 73 -12.16 9.04 12.86
N GLY A 74 -12.70 8.45 11.80
CA GLY A 74 -12.16 8.60 10.45
C GLY A 74 -10.89 7.77 10.24
N THR A 75 -10.48 7.65 8.97
CA THR A 75 -9.39 6.80 8.52
C THR A 75 -8.53 7.48 7.45
N ILE A 76 -7.32 6.94 7.24
CA ILE A 76 -6.42 7.27 6.14
C ILE A 76 -6.12 5.99 5.37
N GLU A 77 -6.23 6.00 4.05
CA GLU A 77 -5.97 4.83 3.22
C GLU A 77 -4.48 4.71 2.87
N LEU A 78 -3.82 3.66 3.33
CA LEU A 78 -2.46 3.33 2.91
C LEU A 78 -2.50 2.39 1.71
N ARG A 79 -2.05 2.87 0.56
CA ARG A 79 -2.03 2.13 -0.70
C ARG A 79 -0.70 1.41 -0.93
N LYS A 80 -0.72 0.51 -1.91
CA LYS A 80 0.38 -0.40 -2.27
C LYS A 80 1.61 0.30 -2.86
N ASP A 81 1.47 1.57 -3.22
CA ASP A 81 2.54 2.47 -3.65
C ASP A 81 3.19 3.23 -2.48
N GLY A 82 2.79 2.98 -1.23
CA GLY A 82 3.32 3.66 -0.05
C GLY A 82 2.76 5.07 0.17
N GLN A 83 1.73 5.45 -0.59
CA GLN A 83 1.06 6.76 -0.47
C GLN A 83 -0.23 6.68 0.35
N PHE A 84 -0.59 7.81 0.95
CA PHE A 84 -1.71 7.94 1.89
C PHE A 84 -2.88 8.71 1.27
N TYR A 85 -3.93 8.01 0.88
CA TYR A 85 -5.07 8.56 0.16
C TYR A 85 -6.33 8.63 1.02
N ASN A 86 -7.42 9.13 0.43
CA ASN A 86 -8.79 9.00 0.94
C ASN A 86 -8.91 9.36 2.43
N TRP A 87 -8.53 10.59 2.75
CA TRP A 87 -8.55 11.11 4.11
C TRP A 87 -10.01 11.34 4.56
N THR A 88 -10.46 10.55 5.53
CA THR A 88 -11.81 10.66 6.13
C THR A 88 -11.78 11.18 7.57
N ILE A 89 -10.64 11.69 8.02
CA ILE A 89 -10.45 12.30 9.35
C ILE A 89 -11.26 13.60 9.56
N PHE A 90 -11.82 14.16 8.49
CA PHE A 90 -12.67 15.37 8.52
C PHE A 90 -14.15 15.08 8.24
N ASN A 91 -14.63 13.85 8.49
CA ASN A 91 -15.95 13.31 8.10
C ASN A 91 -16.10 12.95 6.61
N ASN A 92 -17.06 12.05 6.34
CA ASN A 92 -17.48 11.72 4.99
C ASN A 92 -18.28 12.88 4.37
N GLN A 93 -18.21 13.00 3.04
CA GLN A 93 -19.05 13.96 2.34
C GLN A 93 -20.55 13.58 2.47
N PRO A 94 -21.46 14.57 2.54
CA PRO A 94 -21.18 16.01 2.53
C PRO A 94 -20.74 16.52 3.91
N LEU A 95 -19.77 17.44 3.93
CA LEU A 95 -19.23 18.08 5.15
C LEU A 95 -20.22 19.08 5.81
N SER A 96 -21.42 19.24 5.23
CA SER A 96 -22.47 20.17 5.63
C SER A 96 -23.82 19.73 5.04
N THR A 97 -24.92 20.35 5.47
CA THR A 97 -26.29 20.06 4.99
C THR A 97 -26.64 20.71 3.65
N GLY A 98 -25.71 21.45 3.03
CA GLY A 98 -25.88 22.13 1.74
C GLY A 98 -25.18 21.43 0.57
N PRO A 99 -25.60 21.71 -0.69
CA PRO A 99 -24.92 21.20 -1.88
C PRO A 99 -23.46 21.71 -1.94
N LEU A 100 -22.53 20.83 -2.31
CA LEU A 100 -21.11 21.16 -2.44
C LEU A 100 -20.92 22.22 -3.53
N PHE A 101 -20.35 23.38 -3.18
CA PHE A 101 -19.95 24.38 -4.16
C PHE A 101 -18.72 23.87 -4.92
N LEU A 102 -18.95 23.29 -6.10
CA LEU A 102 -17.91 22.75 -6.97
C LEU A 102 -17.37 23.86 -7.88
N LEU A 103 -16.12 24.28 -7.67
CA LEU A 103 -15.41 25.09 -8.65
C LEU A 103 -15.07 24.21 -9.87
N ARG A 104 -15.52 24.62 -11.06
CA ARG A 104 -15.31 23.90 -12.35
C ARG A 104 -13.84 23.65 -12.69
N THR A 105 -12.92 24.39 -12.08
CA THR A 105 -11.46 24.26 -12.23
C THR A 105 -10.77 23.50 -11.10
N ASN A 106 -11.50 23.06 -10.08
CA ASN A 106 -10.98 22.17 -9.03
C ASN A 106 -11.65 20.79 -9.07
N PRO A 107 -11.47 20.00 -10.15
CA PRO A 107 -12.10 18.68 -10.27
C PRO A 107 -11.37 17.59 -9.46
N LYS A 108 -10.28 17.91 -8.75
CA LYS A 108 -9.63 16.96 -7.84
C LYS A 108 -10.07 17.30 -6.43
N ASN A 109 -10.70 16.34 -5.76
CA ASN A 109 -10.88 16.41 -4.33
C ASN A 109 -9.48 16.62 -3.71
N PRO A 110 -9.22 17.73 -2.99
CA PRO A 110 -7.89 17.99 -2.41
C PRO A 110 -7.47 16.87 -1.43
N TRP A 111 -8.43 16.09 -0.93
CA TRP A 111 -8.22 14.93 -0.07
C TRP A 111 -7.90 13.61 -0.81
N ASP A 112 -7.90 13.62 -2.14
CA ASP A 112 -7.40 12.51 -2.98
C ASP A 112 -5.86 12.57 -3.12
N GLN A 113 -5.20 13.56 -2.53
CA GLN A 113 -3.75 13.72 -2.58
C GLN A 113 -3.11 13.05 -1.35
N SER A 114 -1.89 12.53 -1.52
CA SER A 114 -1.09 12.12 -0.38
C SER A 114 -0.77 13.34 0.46
N LEU A 115 -1.08 13.35 1.77
CA LEU A 115 -0.73 14.45 2.69
C LEU A 115 0.27 14.01 3.78
N LEU A 116 0.51 12.70 3.87
CA LEU A 116 1.49 12.07 4.71
C LEU A 116 2.46 11.30 3.82
N PHE A 117 3.72 11.26 4.22
CA PHE A 117 4.77 10.48 3.60
C PHE A 117 5.92 10.33 4.61
N PHE A 118 6.78 9.34 4.37
CA PHE A 118 7.97 9.13 5.16
C PHE A 118 9.23 9.23 4.30
N ILE A 119 10.30 9.74 4.87
CA ILE A 119 11.61 9.81 4.24
C ILE A 119 12.61 9.01 5.07
N VAL A 120 13.46 8.24 4.42
CA VAL A 120 14.68 7.73 5.04
C VAL A 120 15.89 8.55 4.59
N ARG A 121 16.63 9.07 5.56
CA ARG A 121 18.01 9.52 5.37
C ARG A 121 18.94 8.39 5.75
N TYR A 122 19.88 8.06 4.87
CA TYR A 122 20.93 7.09 5.19
C TYR A 122 22.31 7.59 4.74
N GLN A 123 23.34 7.20 5.48
CA GLN A 123 24.72 7.51 5.18
C GLN A 123 25.60 6.31 5.52
N GLU A 124 26.06 5.59 4.50
CA GLU A 124 27.09 4.57 4.67
C GLU A 124 28.46 5.22 4.92
N GLU A 125 29.28 4.59 5.75
CA GLU A 125 30.63 5.05 6.09
C GLU A 125 31.46 5.41 4.85
N GLY A 126 32.03 6.63 4.86
CA GLY A 126 32.82 7.18 3.76
C GLY A 126 32.02 7.67 2.55
N LYS A 127 30.68 7.61 2.58
CA LYS A 127 29.80 8.11 1.50
C LYS A 127 29.03 9.36 1.94
N LYS A 128 28.54 10.11 0.94
CA LYS A 128 27.58 11.21 1.17
C LYS A 128 26.22 10.66 1.58
N ALA A 129 25.54 11.37 2.46
CA ALA A 129 24.18 11.04 2.84
C ALA A 129 23.23 11.15 1.65
N LYS A 130 22.23 10.26 1.62
CA LYS A 130 21.17 10.24 0.61
C LYS A 130 19.80 10.24 1.30
N LEU A 131 18.79 10.72 0.58
CA LEU A 131 17.39 10.70 0.99
C LEU A 131 16.59 9.82 0.03
N LYS A 132 15.69 9.00 0.58
CA LYS A 132 14.72 8.23 -0.19
C LYS A 132 13.33 8.43 0.38
N LEU A 133 12.35 8.71 -0.49
CA LEU A 133 10.94 8.70 -0.12
C LEU A 133 10.46 7.25 -0.05
N LEU A 134 9.78 6.89 1.04
CA LEU A 134 9.21 5.56 1.25
C LEU A 134 7.86 5.40 0.54
N GLN A 135 7.87 5.62 -0.77
CA GLN A 135 6.75 5.48 -1.70
C GLN A 135 7.31 5.22 -3.11
N LEU A 136 6.46 4.79 -4.06
CA LEU A 136 6.82 4.72 -5.47
C LEU A 136 6.67 6.08 -6.16
N ASN A 137 7.44 6.31 -7.22
CA ASN A 137 7.23 7.45 -8.12
C ASN A 137 6.12 7.07 -9.12
N ASN A 138 4.97 7.72 -8.98
CA ASN A 138 3.78 7.45 -9.78
C ASN A 138 3.34 8.66 -10.63
N SER A 139 3.80 9.88 -10.33
CA SER A 139 3.43 11.09 -11.07
C SER A 139 4.39 12.27 -10.79
N LEU A 140 3.83 13.48 -10.61
CA LEU A 140 4.55 14.73 -10.29
C LEU A 140 4.23 15.19 -8.87
N SER A 141 3.60 14.36 -8.04
CA SER A 141 3.06 14.75 -6.72
C SER A 141 3.51 13.79 -5.62
N GLU A 142 4.74 13.29 -5.70
CA GLU A 142 5.31 12.41 -4.67
C GLU A 142 5.45 13.18 -3.36
N GLY A 143 5.11 12.54 -2.25
CA GLY A 143 5.28 13.13 -0.93
C GLY A 143 4.46 14.40 -0.75
N ALA A 144 3.21 14.41 -1.23
CA ALA A 144 2.31 15.56 -1.13
C ALA A 144 2.79 16.83 -1.83
N MET A 145 3.86 16.77 -2.62
CA MET A 145 4.55 17.95 -3.14
C MET A 145 4.55 17.91 -4.66
N GLU A 146 3.99 18.94 -5.28
CA GLU A 146 4.07 19.07 -6.73
C GLU A 146 5.51 19.34 -7.19
N SER A 147 5.93 18.66 -8.24
CA SER A 147 7.23 18.81 -8.90
C SER A 147 8.44 18.57 -7.99
N ILE A 148 8.33 17.59 -7.08
CA ILE A 148 9.42 17.22 -6.16
C ILE A 148 10.72 16.85 -6.87
N ASP A 149 10.64 16.22 -8.04
CA ASP A 149 11.80 15.91 -8.89
C ASP A 149 12.51 17.18 -9.41
N TYR A 150 11.81 18.31 -9.50
CA TYR A 150 12.37 19.60 -9.93
C TYR A 150 12.99 20.38 -8.76
N TYR A 151 12.27 20.48 -7.64
CA TYR A 151 12.72 21.26 -6.48
C TYR A 151 13.71 20.51 -5.58
N TYR A 152 13.62 19.17 -5.56
CA TYR A 152 14.39 18.28 -4.69
C TYR A 152 14.93 17.05 -5.45
N PRO A 153 15.69 17.22 -6.55
CA PRO A 153 16.14 16.12 -7.41
C PRO A 153 17.02 15.08 -6.70
N TRP A 154 17.58 15.41 -5.53
CA TRP A 154 18.37 14.51 -4.70
C TRP A 154 17.52 13.58 -3.82
N MET A 155 16.21 13.80 -3.74
CA MET A 155 15.27 13.02 -2.93
C MET A 155 14.40 12.16 -3.86
N THR A 156 14.86 10.93 -4.10
CA THR A 156 14.18 10.01 -5.03
C THR A 156 13.26 9.06 -4.29
N ALA A 157 12.23 8.55 -4.97
CA ALA A 157 11.39 7.45 -4.49
C ALA A 157 12.16 6.11 -4.44
N VAL A 158 11.63 5.14 -3.70
CA VAL A 158 12.13 3.76 -3.77
C VAL A 158 11.66 3.07 -5.05
N GLU A 159 12.46 2.16 -5.58
CA GLU A 159 12.10 1.44 -6.81
C GLU A 159 11.04 0.36 -6.60
N LYS A 160 11.06 -0.34 -5.45
CA LYS A 160 10.24 -1.53 -5.21
C LYS A 160 9.62 -1.54 -3.81
N ILE A 161 8.32 -1.82 -3.77
CA ILE A 161 7.55 -2.09 -2.56
C ILE A 161 6.97 -3.50 -2.64
N GLU A 162 7.24 -4.31 -1.61
CA GLU A 162 6.48 -5.54 -1.37
C GLU A 162 5.36 -5.21 -0.39
N TYR A 163 4.11 -5.43 -0.80
CA TYR A 163 2.92 -5.10 -0.04
C TYR A 163 2.20 -6.38 0.38
N ALA A 164 1.75 -6.43 1.62
CA ALA A 164 0.83 -7.43 2.12
C ALA A 164 -0.15 -6.78 3.10
N ALA A 165 -1.38 -7.24 3.16
CA ALA A 165 -2.35 -6.68 4.09
C ALA A 165 -3.37 -7.71 4.55
N ARG A 166 -3.78 -7.57 5.81
CA ARG A 166 -4.91 -8.24 6.43
C ARG A 166 -5.36 -7.36 7.59
N PHE A 167 -6.48 -6.66 7.41
CA PHE A 167 -7.02 -5.77 8.43
C PHE A 167 -7.05 -6.46 9.81
N PRO A 168 -6.54 -5.82 10.88
CA PRO A 168 -6.15 -4.41 10.97
C PRO A 168 -4.68 -4.07 10.63
N TYR A 169 -3.96 -5.00 10.00
CA TYR A 169 -2.54 -4.88 9.69
C TYR A 169 -2.27 -4.67 8.21
N THR A 170 -1.25 -3.86 7.92
CA THR A 170 -0.66 -3.69 6.59
C THR A 170 0.86 -3.71 6.71
N TRP A 171 1.54 -4.42 5.81
CA TRP A 171 2.98 -4.54 5.76
C TRP A 171 3.53 -4.05 4.41
N LEU A 172 4.54 -3.19 4.46
CA LEU A 172 5.30 -2.72 3.31
C LEU A 172 6.77 -3.00 3.52
N THR A 173 7.43 -3.61 2.55
CA THR A 173 8.89 -3.73 2.52
C THR A 173 9.42 -2.85 1.40
N PHE A 174 10.19 -1.83 1.76
CA PHE A 174 10.81 -0.89 0.82
C PHE A 174 12.23 -1.35 0.49
N THR A 175 12.54 -1.40 -0.80
CA THR A 175 13.87 -1.75 -1.32
C THR A 175 14.21 -0.90 -2.54
N ASP A 176 15.48 -0.59 -2.67
CA ASP A 176 16.02 0.22 -3.77
C ASP A 176 17.48 -0.20 -4.01
N PRO A 177 17.94 -0.34 -5.27
CA PRO A 177 19.31 -0.77 -5.56
C PRO A 177 20.39 0.13 -4.97
N ASP A 178 20.10 1.42 -4.78
CA ASP A 178 21.06 2.39 -4.25
C ASP A 178 21.04 2.46 -2.71
N MET A 179 20.10 1.75 -2.06
CA MET A 179 19.91 1.76 -0.62
C MET A 179 20.60 0.56 0.04
N PRO A 180 21.57 0.78 0.97
CA PRO A 180 22.25 -0.31 1.68
C PRO A 180 21.39 -0.91 2.81
N LEU A 181 20.08 -0.73 2.74
CA LEU A 181 19.11 -1.06 3.79
C LEU A 181 17.89 -1.72 3.16
N LYS A 182 17.17 -2.49 3.97
CA LYS A 182 15.79 -2.91 3.74
C LYS A 182 14.95 -2.36 4.87
N ILE A 183 13.84 -1.71 4.56
CA ILE A 183 12.95 -1.11 5.55
C ILE A 183 11.62 -1.83 5.49
N ASP A 184 11.22 -2.45 6.59
CA ASP A 184 9.89 -3.01 6.76
C ASP A 184 9.05 -2.04 7.59
N LEU A 185 7.84 -1.74 7.12
CA LEU A 185 6.83 -0.95 7.81
C LEU A 185 5.62 -1.82 8.09
N GLU A 186 5.26 -1.95 9.35
CA GLU A 186 3.99 -2.49 9.80
C GLU A 186 3.08 -1.36 10.26
N VAL A 187 1.88 -1.31 9.71
CA VAL A 187 0.85 -0.31 10.04
C VAL A 187 -0.34 -0.99 10.67
N VAL A 188 -0.76 -0.50 11.84
CA VAL A 188 -1.81 -1.12 12.64
C VAL A 188 -2.88 -0.12 13.01
N SER A 189 -4.13 -0.51 12.81
CA SER A 189 -5.29 0.20 13.36
C SER A 189 -5.63 -0.32 14.76
N PRO A 190 -6.06 0.56 15.68
CA PRO A 190 -6.58 0.13 16.97
C PRO A 190 -7.94 -0.53 16.73
N PHE A 191 -7.96 -1.81 16.39
CA PHE A 191 -9.17 -2.60 16.18
C PHE A 191 -9.03 -3.89 16.99
N ILE A 192 -9.61 -3.88 18.18
CA ILE A 192 -9.49 -4.92 19.19
C ILE A 192 -10.90 -5.50 19.40
N PRO A 193 -11.16 -6.75 18.99
CA PRO A 193 -12.45 -7.39 19.19
C PRO A 193 -12.89 -7.31 20.66
N HIS A 194 -14.15 -6.97 20.87
CA HIS A 194 -14.77 -6.80 22.21
C HIS A 194 -14.22 -5.66 23.07
N ASP A 195 -13.33 -4.80 22.55
CA ASP A 195 -12.81 -3.63 23.26
C ASP A 195 -13.07 -2.35 22.46
N VAL A 196 -14.30 -1.85 22.55
CA VAL A 196 -14.74 -0.63 21.84
C VAL A 196 -13.94 0.58 22.31
N LYS A 197 -13.63 0.67 23.61
CA LYS A 197 -12.93 1.84 24.18
C LYS A 197 -11.58 2.04 23.52
N ASN A 198 -10.77 0.98 23.43
CA ASN A 198 -9.47 1.07 22.79
C ASN A 198 -9.59 1.06 21.26
N SER A 199 -10.63 0.42 20.71
CA SER A 199 -10.86 0.42 19.25
C SER A 199 -11.30 1.77 18.68
N SER A 200 -11.83 2.67 19.51
CA SER A 200 -12.28 4.00 19.11
C SER A 200 -11.23 5.09 19.34
N LEU A 201 -9.97 4.73 19.60
CA LEU A 201 -8.89 5.72 19.72
C LEU A 201 -8.53 6.31 18.34
N PRO A 202 -8.39 7.65 18.22
CA PRO A 202 -8.02 8.30 16.97
C PRO A 202 -6.51 8.16 16.73
N GLY A 203 -6.08 7.00 16.25
CA GLY A 203 -4.66 6.71 16.08
C GLY A 203 -4.37 5.64 15.04
N ILE A 204 -3.12 5.66 14.58
CA ILE A 204 -2.51 4.66 13.70
C ILE A 204 -1.09 4.42 14.22
N TYR A 205 -0.68 3.17 14.32
CA TYR A 205 0.68 2.81 14.73
C TYR A 205 1.52 2.51 13.49
N PHE A 206 2.70 3.13 13.39
CA PHE A 206 3.70 2.87 12.35
C PHE A 206 4.94 2.26 13.01
N ASN A 207 5.18 0.98 12.76
CA ASN A 207 6.31 0.24 13.32
C ASN A 207 7.35 -0.01 12.22
N PHE A 208 8.49 0.67 12.31
CA PHE A 208 9.57 0.56 11.35
C PHE A 208 10.66 -0.38 11.83
N THR A 209 11.04 -1.33 10.98
CA THR A 209 12.23 -2.18 11.17
C THR A 209 13.22 -1.88 10.06
N VAL A 210 14.41 -1.43 10.43
CA VAL A 210 15.51 -1.16 9.49
C VAL A 210 16.54 -2.27 9.57
N THR A 211 16.77 -2.96 8.46
CA THR A 211 17.78 -4.01 8.34
C THR A 211 18.92 -3.53 7.43
N SER A 212 20.16 -3.55 7.94
CA SER A 212 21.34 -3.30 7.09
C SER A 212 21.58 -4.47 6.15
N LEU A 213 21.91 -4.16 4.89
CA LEU A 213 22.32 -5.13 3.86
C LEU A 213 23.83 -5.12 3.62
N THR A 214 24.56 -4.27 4.34
CA THR A 214 26.01 -4.07 4.25
C THR A 214 26.67 -4.38 5.60
N SER A 215 27.96 -4.72 5.57
CA SER A 215 28.78 -4.87 6.78
C SER A 215 29.36 -3.54 7.28
N LYS A 216 29.29 -2.48 6.47
CA LYS A 216 29.74 -1.15 6.85
C LYS A 216 28.75 -0.47 7.79
N LYS A 217 29.23 0.46 8.60
CA LYS A 217 28.35 1.28 9.43
C LYS A 217 27.45 2.15 8.54
N VAL A 218 26.16 2.24 8.88
CA VAL A 218 25.19 3.11 8.21
C VAL A 218 24.47 3.94 9.27
N ASP A 219 24.55 5.26 9.17
CA ASP A 219 23.74 6.17 9.98
C ASP A 219 22.37 6.35 9.32
N VAL A 220 21.28 6.12 10.06
CA VAL A 220 19.91 6.10 9.53
C VAL A 220 19.00 7.02 10.34
N MET A 221 18.11 7.72 9.66
CA MET A 221 17.03 8.51 10.25
C MET A 221 15.76 8.32 9.41
N ILE A 222 14.63 8.07 10.07
CA ILE A 222 13.30 8.06 9.47
C ILE A 222 12.59 9.34 9.90
N ILE A 223 12.00 10.03 8.93
CA ILE A 223 11.27 11.31 9.08
C ILE A 223 9.85 11.09 8.61
#